data_AF-A0A7L2IM50-F1
#
_entry.id   AF-A0A7L2IM50-F1
#
_cell.length_a   1.000
_cell.length_b   1.000
_cell.length_c   1.000
_cell.angle_alpha   90.00
_cell.angle_beta   90.00
_cell.angle_gamma   90.00
#
_symmetry.space_group_name_H-M   'P 1'
#
loop_
_entity.id
_entity.type
_entity.pdbx_description
1 polymer ?
#
loop_
_entity_poly.entity_id
_entity_poly.type
_entity_poly.pdbx_seq_one_letter_code
_entity_poly.pdbx_strand_id
1 'polypeptide(L)'
;FFSLVAEVCCGLFVILILSNFWFLGVLYLLWLYLDWEMPCRGGRRSQWVRSWTVWKYFREYFPITLIKTSDLSSDHNYLLGFHPHGVLAAGAFGNFCTGSSFKNLFPGLTPYLHIMPIWFSCPFFREYIMSAGMVSASKESVSYVLNNKGGGHASIIVIGGAEESLNAHPGGLTLNILKRKGFIKMALKHGAHLVPVFCFGENELFKQVANPKGSRLRTIQEKLQKIMGFALPLFHARGVFQYSFGLIPYRQPLHTVVGSPIPVQQNLNPSTEEIEQLHALYLQKLRTLFEEHKRNYGIPEHKSLVFE
;
A
#
# COMPACT_ATOMS: atom_id res chain seq x y z
N PHE A 1 8.78 12.07 -0.97
CA PHE A 1 8.12 12.81 0.12
C PHE A 1 8.11 12.00 1.41
N PHE A 2 7.44 10.84 1.50
CA PHE A 2 7.42 10.01 2.73
C PHE A 2 8.79 9.53 3.21
N SER A 3 9.68 9.07 2.31
CA SER A 3 11.03 8.62 2.70
C SER A 3 11.86 9.75 3.32
N LEU A 4 11.79 10.95 2.75
CA LEU A 4 12.47 12.13 3.30
C LEU A 4 11.93 12.51 4.68
N VAL A 5 10.61 12.38 4.91
CA VAL A 5 10.02 12.65 6.23
C VAL A 5 10.56 11.66 7.27
N ALA A 6 10.68 10.37 6.92
CA ALA A 6 11.26 9.39 7.82
C ALA A 6 12.73 9.71 8.17
N GLU A 7 13.54 10.07 7.18
CA GLU A 7 14.95 10.49 7.37
C GLU A 7 15.06 11.72 8.28
N VAL A 8 14.23 12.74 8.05
CA VAL A 8 14.17 13.94 8.88
C VAL A 8 13.75 13.59 10.31
N CYS A 9 12.72 12.74 10.49
CA CYS A 9 12.28 12.29 11.80
C CYS A 9 13.39 11.53 12.56
N CYS A 10 14.11 10.63 11.89
CA CYS A 10 15.27 9.95 12.46
C CYS A 10 16.38 10.94 12.85
N GLY A 11 16.70 11.91 11.97
CA GLY A 11 17.69 12.94 12.25
C GLY A 11 17.32 13.81 13.46
N LEU A 12 16.07 14.25 13.55
CA LEU A 12 15.55 14.98 14.71
C LEU A 12 15.65 14.17 16.00
N PHE A 13 15.39 12.87 15.93
CA PHE A 13 15.53 12.00 17.10
C PHE A 13 16.99 11.86 17.55
N VAL A 14 17.93 11.70 16.62
CA VAL A 14 19.37 11.69 16.94
C VAL A 14 19.79 13.02 17.57
N ILE A 15 19.37 14.16 17.00
CA ILE A 15 19.64 15.49 17.56
C ILE A 15 19.07 15.61 18.97
N LEU A 16 17.85 15.12 19.22
CA LEU A 16 17.24 15.13 20.54
C LEU A 16 18.10 14.39 21.57
N ILE A 17 18.58 13.19 21.24
CA ILE A 17 19.43 12.36 22.09
C ILE A 17 20.79 13.01 22.35
N LEU A 18 21.37 13.68 21.35
CA LEU A 18 22.69 14.34 21.49
C LEU A 18 22.61 15.73 22.14
N SER A 19 21.41 16.28 22.32
CA SER A 19 21.20 17.61 22.91
C SER A 19 21.09 17.57 24.44
N ASN A 20 21.03 18.75 25.07
CA ASN A 20 20.71 18.90 26.49
C ASN A 20 19.31 18.35 26.86
N PHE A 21 18.48 18.02 25.87
CA PHE A 21 17.14 17.45 26.05
C PHE A 21 17.09 15.91 25.91
N TRP A 22 18.24 15.23 26.04
CA TRP A 22 18.34 13.76 25.90
C TRP A 22 17.34 12.98 26.76
N PHE A 23 16.95 13.51 27.93
CA PHE A 23 15.97 12.88 28.82
C PHE A 23 14.59 12.73 28.15
N LEU A 24 14.19 13.67 27.28
CA LEU A 24 12.97 13.53 26.46
C LEU A 24 13.09 12.39 25.46
N GLY A 25 14.29 12.20 24.89
CA GLY A 25 14.59 11.07 24.02
C GLY A 25 14.50 9.73 24.75
N VAL A 26 14.95 9.65 26.00
CA VAL A 26 14.80 8.45 26.84
C VAL A 26 13.35 8.18 27.20
N LEU A 27 12.58 9.21 27.57
CA LEU A 27 11.14 9.06 27.81
C LEU A 27 10.42 8.58 26.55
N TYR A 28 10.81 9.09 25.37
CA TYR A 28 10.27 8.64 24.10
C TYR A 28 10.67 7.19 23.77
N LEU A 29 11.91 6.77 24.05
CA LEU A 29 12.33 5.37 23.90
C LEU A 29 11.56 4.42 24.83
N LEU A 30 11.31 4.84 26.07
CA LEU A 30 10.47 4.09 27.00
C LEU A 30 9.05 3.96 26.46
N TRP A 31 8.48 5.06 25.95
CA TRP A 31 7.20 5.02 25.25
C TRP A 31 7.22 4.04 24.07
N LEU A 32 8.22 4.12 23.19
CA LEU A 32 8.39 3.21 22.05
C LEU A 32 8.41 1.73 22.47
N TYR A 33 9.10 1.43 23.57
CA TYR A 33 9.20 0.07 24.10
C TYR A 33 7.84 -0.44 24.60
N LEU A 34 7.14 0.36 25.41
CA LEU A 34 5.80 0.02 25.91
C LEU A 34 4.77 -0.10 24.78
N ASP A 35 5.01 0.66 23.71
CA ASP A 35 4.08 0.86 22.62
C ASP A 35 4.40 0.05 21.35
N TRP A 36 5.39 -0.82 21.43
CA TRP A 36 6.03 -1.46 20.28
C TRP A 36 5.04 -2.17 19.34
N GLU A 37 4.01 -2.80 19.91
CA GLU A 37 3.05 -3.61 19.16
C GLU A 37 1.88 -2.83 18.54
N MET A 38 1.72 -1.53 18.83
CA MET A 38 0.58 -0.74 18.33
C MET A 38 0.40 -0.75 16.80
N PRO A 39 1.46 -0.72 15.98
CA PRO A 39 1.33 -0.87 14.53
C PRO A 39 0.62 -2.15 14.10
N CYS A 40 0.68 -3.21 14.91
CA CYS A 40 0.03 -4.50 14.66
C CYS A 40 -1.35 -4.62 15.34
N ARG A 41 -1.77 -3.61 16.12
CA ARG A 41 -3.03 -3.59 16.87
C ARG A 41 -3.94 -2.44 16.40
N GLY A 42 -3.97 -2.18 15.09
CA GLY A 42 -4.84 -1.17 14.47
C GLY A 42 -4.28 0.25 14.39
N GLY A 43 -3.09 0.50 14.94
CA GLY A 43 -2.44 1.80 14.91
C GLY A 43 -3.19 2.87 15.72
N ARG A 44 -2.99 4.15 15.37
CA ARG A 44 -3.59 5.31 16.05
C ARG A 44 -4.20 6.30 15.08
N ARG A 45 -5.16 5.85 14.28
CA ARG A 45 -5.84 6.72 13.31
C ARG A 45 -6.31 8.03 13.97
N SER A 46 -5.95 9.16 13.38
CA SER A 46 -6.42 10.49 13.76
C SER A 46 -7.18 11.13 12.61
N GLN A 47 -8.45 11.43 12.81
CA GLN A 47 -9.26 12.12 11.79
C GLN A 47 -8.74 13.54 11.52
N TRP A 48 -8.15 14.19 12.53
CA TRP A 48 -7.51 15.49 12.37
C TRP A 48 -6.33 15.43 11.41
N VAL A 49 -5.40 14.49 11.58
CA VAL A 49 -4.26 14.32 10.67
C VAL A 49 -4.74 14.00 9.25
N ARG A 50 -5.70 13.08 9.11
CA ARG A 50 -6.25 12.68 7.80
C ARG A 50 -7.03 13.77 7.07
N SER A 51 -7.41 14.84 7.77
CA SER A 51 -8.16 15.98 7.21
C SER A 51 -7.33 17.24 7.00
N TRP A 52 -6.01 17.18 7.22
CA TRP A 52 -5.11 18.30 6.95
C TRP A 52 -5.19 18.79 5.50
N THR A 53 -5.09 20.11 5.32
CA THR A 53 -5.14 20.79 4.02
C THR A 53 -4.05 20.31 3.06
N VAL A 54 -2.89 19.87 3.56
CA VAL A 54 -1.81 19.29 2.73
C VAL A 54 -2.30 18.11 1.87
N TRP A 55 -3.30 17.37 2.34
CA TRP A 55 -3.87 16.26 1.59
C TRP A 55 -4.74 16.69 0.42
N LYS A 56 -5.34 17.88 0.46
CA LYS A 56 -6.03 18.45 -0.71
C LYS A 56 -5.02 18.71 -1.82
N TYR A 57 -3.91 19.37 -1.49
CA TYR A 57 -2.82 19.60 -2.45
C TYR A 57 -2.19 18.30 -2.95
N PHE A 58 -2.02 17.29 -2.09
CA PHE A 58 -1.53 15.96 -2.51
C PHE A 58 -2.46 15.33 -3.55
N ARG A 59 -3.78 15.39 -3.32
CA ARG A 59 -4.78 14.83 -4.25
C ARG A 59 -4.87 15.61 -5.55
N GLU A 60 -4.73 16.92 -5.51
CA GLU A 60 -4.68 17.80 -6.69
C GLU A 60 -3.38 17.65 -7.48
N TYR A 61 -2.28 17.30 -6.82
CA TYR A 61 -0.99 17.06 -7.46
C TYR A 61 -0.99 15.81 -8.36
N PHE A 62 -1.69 14.75 -7.94
CA PHE A 62 -1.82 13.46 -8.66
C PHE A 62 -3.20 13.22 -9.29
N PRO A 63 -3.99 14.28 -9.54
CA PRO A 63 -5.47 14.21 -9.66
C PRO A 63 -6.12 12.88 -9.22
N ILE A 64 -6.21 12.61 -7.91
CA ILE A 64 -6.60 11.28 -7.40
C ILE A 64 -8.11 11.07 -7.40
N THR A 65 -8.55 10.04 -8.11
CA THR A 65 -9.95 9.58 -8.17
C THR A 65 -10.10 8.15 -7.69
N LEU A 66 -11.20 7.88 -7.00
CA LEU A 66 -11.59 6.56 -6.52
C LEU A 66 -12.94 6.19 -7.17
N ILE A 67 -12.96 5.10 -7.91
CA ILE A 67 -14.11 4.62 -8.67
C ILE A 67 -14.65 3.37 -7.98
N LYS A 68 -15.94 3.42 -7.64
CA LYS A 68 -16.67 2.31 -7.02
C LYS A 68 -17.44 1.56 -8.11
N THR A 69 -17.23 0.25 -8.24
CA THR A 69 -18.01 -0.59 -9.18
C THR A 69 -19.16 -1.35 -8.51
N SER A 70 -19.15 -1.49 -7.19
CA SER A 70 -20.21 -2.17 -6.43
C SER A 70 -20.28 -1.68 -4.99
N ASP A 71 -21.41 -1.91 -4.33
CA ASP A 71 -21.57 -1.68 -2.90
C ASP A 71 -20.81 -2.71 -2.06
N LEU A 72 -20.25 -2.24 -0.95
CA LEU A 72 -19.63 -3.07 0.07
C LEU A 72 -20.41 -2.86 1.38
N SER A 73 -21.10 -3.90 1.85
CA SER A 73 -21.86 -3.85 3.12
C SER A 73 -20.93 -3.64 4.31
N SER A 74 -21.32 -2.82 5.28
CA SER A 74 -20.60 -2.68 6.55
C SER A 74 -20.67 -3.92 7.45
N ASP A 75 -21.49 -4.92 7.11
CA ASP A 75 -21.65 -6.14 7.92
C ASP A 75 -20.49 -7.14 7.75
N HIS A 76 -19.60 -6.88 6.78
CA HIS A 76 -18.47 -7.75 6.48
C HIS A 76 -17.15 -7.02 6.61
N ASN A 77 -16.10 -7.79 6.92
CA ASN A 77 -14.73 -7.33 6.77
C ASN A 77 -14.23 -7.64 5.36
N TYR A 78 -13.38 -6.77 4.84
CA TYR A 78 -12.84 -6.88 3.49
C TYR A 78 -11.32 -6.91 3.51
N LEU A 79 -10.75 -7.67 2.58
CA LEU A 79 -9.34 -7.60 2.24
C LEU A 79 -9.24 -7.09 0.79
N LEU A 80 -8.82 -5.84 0.65
CA LEU A 80 -8.61 -5.15 -0.63
C LEU A 80 -7.17 -5.38 -1.08
N GLY A 81 -7.00 -6.10 -2.19
CA GLY A 81 -5.69 -6.24 -2.83
C GLY A 81 -5.48 -5.08 -3.81
N PHE A 82 -4.57 -4.17 -3.48
CA PHE A 82 -4.24 -3.00 -4.31
C PHE A 82 -3.10 -3.33 -5.29
N HIS A 83 -3.31 -2.98 -6.56
CA HIS A 83 -2.42 -3.22 -7.70
C HIS A 83 -2.31 -1.98 -8.61
N PRO A 84 -1.20 -1.75 -9.31
CA PRO A 84 0.12 -2.32 -9.05
C PRO A 84 0.72 -1.73 -7.76
N HIS A 85 1.82 -2.29 -7.28
CA HIS A 85 2.56 -1.77 -6.14
C HIS A 85 3.18 -0.39 -6.42
N GLY A 86 3.69 -0.19 -7.63
CA GLY A 86 4.48 0.99 -7.98
C GLY A 86 5.73 1.13 -7.11
N VAL A 87 6.33 2.32 -7.13
CA VAL A 87 7.49 2.63 -6.27
C VAL A 87 7.04 3.03 -4.85
N LEU A 88 6.02 3.88 -4.73
CA LEU A 88 5.55 4.44 -3.45
C LEU A 88 4.06 4.18 -3.15
N ALA A 89 3.30 3.52 -4.04
CA ALA A 89 1.86 3.31 -3.91
C ALA A 89 1.08 4.60 -3.53
N ALA A 90 1.34 5.70 -4.23
CA ALA A 90 0.76 7.01 -3.95
C ALA A 90 -0.77 7.00 -4.07
N GLY A 91 -1.33 6.22 -4.99
CA GLY A 91 -2.77 6.03 -5.14
C GLY A 91 -3.38 5.34 -3.93
N ALA A 92 -2.71 4.34 -3.36
CA ALA A 92 -3.15 3.65 -2.15
C ALA A 92 -3.18 4.62 -0.96
N PHE A 93 -2.08 5.36 -0.74
CA PHE A 93 -2.02 6.35 0.33
C PHE A 93 -3.10 7.43 0.14
N GLY A 94 -3.21 8.01 -1.05
CA GLY A 94 -4.19 9.05 -1.37
C GLY A 94 -5.63 8.60 -1.12
N ASN A 95 -5.99 7.39 -1.55
CA ASN A 95 -7.38 6.92 -1.44
C ASN A 95 -7.77 6.40 -0.06
N PHE A 96 -6.86 5.74 0.66
CA PHE A 96 -7.20 5.05 1.92
C PHE A 96 -6.74 5.78 3.17
N CYS A 97 -5.73 6.65 3.06
CA CYS A 97 -5.17 7.38 4.20
C CYS A 97 -5.61 8.84 4.26
N THR A 98 -6.03 9.45 3.14
CA THR A 98 -6.31 10.89 3.11
C THR A 98 -7.76 11.25 2.82
N GLY A 99 -8.25 12.29 3.48
CA GLY A 99 -9.58 12.84 3.25
C GLY A 99 -10.72 11.87 3.60
N SER A 100 -11.90 12.16 3.05
CA SER A 100 -13.13 11.39 3.28
C SER A 100 -13.58 10.57 2.07
N SER A 101 -12.85 10.57 0.94
CA SER A 101 -13.33 9.99 -0.33
C SER A 101 -13.73 8.52 -0.21
N PHE A 102 -12.91 7.69 0.44
CA PHE A 102 -13.26 6.28 0.67
C PHE A 102 -14.50 6.14 1.56
N LYS A 103 -14.56 6.88 2.68
CA LYS A 103 -15.70 6.83 3.61
C LYS A 103 -17.01 7.31 2.97
N ASN A 104 -16.94 8.26 2.04
CA ASN A 104 -18.10 8.76 1.31
C ASN A 104 -18.63 7.71 0.31
N LEU A 105 -17.74 6.97 -0.35
CA LEU A 105 -18.13 5.93 -1.32
C LEU A 105 -18.56 4.62 -0.64
N PHE A 106 -17.94 4.29 0.50
CA PHE A 106 -18.17 3.08 1.28
C PHE A 106 -18.49 3.47 2.73
N PRO A 107 -19.69 4.01 2.99
CA PRO A 107 -20.11 4.40 4.33
C PRO A 107 -20.10 3.19 5.27
N GLY A 108 -19.68 3.42 6.51
CA GLY A 108 -19.51 2.35 7.52
C GLY A 108 -18.20 1.57 7.40
N LEU A 109 -17.46 1.67 6.28
CA LEU A 109 -16.16 1.03 6.15
C LEU A 109 -15.00 1.89 6.66
N THR A 110 -14.10 1.24 7.38
CA THR A 110 -12.91 1.81 7.99
C THR A 110 -11.66 1.22 7.33
N PRO A 111 -10.94 1.98 6.49
CA PRO A 111 -9.79 1.44 5.75
C PRO A 111 -8.54 1.32 6.64
N TYR A 112 -7.71 0.32 6.44
CA TYR A 112 -6.42 0.16 7.12
C TYR A 112 -5.36 -0.19 6.07
N LEU A 113 -4.47 0.76 5.76
CA LEU A 113 -3.42 0.54 4.76
C LEU A 113 -2.22 -0.15 5.40
N HIS A 114 -1.92 -1.35 4.95
CA HIS A 114 -0.78 -2.13 5.42
C HIS A 114 0.51 -1.67 4.72
N ILE A 115 1.49 -1.22 5.50
CA ILE A 115 2.81 -0.81 5.02
C ILE A 115 3.92 -1.59 5.72
N MET A 116 5.10 -1.61 5.10
CA MET A 116 6.23 -2.41 5.56
C MET A 116 6.62 -2.11 7.02
N PRO A 117 6.85 -3.14 7.86
CA PRO A 117 7.10 -2.96 9.30
C PRO A 117 8.27 -2.02 9.65
N ILE A 118 9.30 -1.95 8.79
CA ILE A 118 10.49 -1.11 9.02
C ILE A 118 10.15 0.38 9.22
N TRP A 119 9.09 0.86 8.58
CA TRP A 119 8.64 2.25 8.72
C TRP A 119 8.16 2.57 10.14
N PHE A 120 7.68 1.57 10.89
CA PHE A 120 7.25 1.74 12.28
C PHE A 120 8.41 1.69 13.28
N SER A 121 9.61 1.32 12.83
CA SER A 121 10.84 1.41 13.63
C SER A 121 11.46 2.81 13.57
N CYS A 122 11.05 3.66 12.63
CA CYS A 122 11.52 5.04 12.53
C CYS A 122 10.86 5.94 13.61
N PRO A 123 11.63 6.52 14.54
CA PRO A 123 11.09 7.39 15.59
C PRO A 123 10.41 8.62 15.00
N PHE A 124 9.36 9.12 15.65
CA PHE A 124 8.40 10.15 15.21
C PHE A 124 7.62 9.83 13.92
N PHE A 125 8.29 9.28 12.91
CA PHE A 125 7.65 8.86 11.67
C PHE A 125 6.59 7.77 11.92
N ARG A 126 6.85 6.81 12.83
CA ARG A 126 5.86 5.79 13.22
C ARG A 126 4.53 6.41 13.66
N GLU A 127 4.58 7.48 14.46
CA GLU A 127 3.38 8.10 15.03
C GLU A 127 2.62 8.82 13.94
N TYR A 128 3.35 9.50 13.08
CA TYR A 128 2.80 10.16 11.91
C TYR A 128 2.08 9.18 10.97
N ILE A 129 2.72 8.07 10.59
CA ILE A 129 2.08 7.09 9.69
C ILE A 129 0.90 6.37 10.35
N MET A 130 0.98 6.04 11.64
CA MET A 130 -0.15 5.48 12.39
C MET A 130 -1.32 6.46 12.45
N SER A 131 -1.04 7.75 12.64
CA SER A 131 -2.05 8.81 12.67
C SER A 131 -2.78 8.99 11.34
N ALA A 132 -2.11 8.73 10.21
CA ALA A 132 -2.74 8.69 8.89
C ALA A 132 -3.62 7.43 8.68
N GLY A 133 -3.57 6.44 9.57
CA GLY A 133 -4.33 5.19 9.49
C GLY A 133 -3.59 4.06 8.77
N MET A 134 -2.26 4.11 8.72
CA MET A 134 -1.44 3.00 8.28
C MET A 134 -1.11 2.05 9.43
N VAL A 135 -1.01 0.76 9.10
CA VAL A 135 -0.71 -0.34 10.04
C VAL A 135 0.37 -1.24 9.47
N SER A 136 0.96 -2.09 10.31
CA SER A 136 2.01 -3.02 9.90
C SER A 136 1.51 -4.03 8.87
N ALA A 137 2.31 -4.34 7.85
CA ALA A 137 2.04 -5.41 6.87
C ALA A 137 2.44 -6.81 7.38
N SER A 138 2.22 -7.07 8.67
CA SER A 138 2.46 -8.37 9.29
C SER A 138 1.18 -9.21 9.35
N LYS A 139 1.32 -10.54 9.52
CA LYS A 139 0.16 -11.44 9.62
C LYS A 139 -0.69 -11.12 10.84
N GLU A 140 -0.05 -10.75 11.94
CA GLU A 140 -0.68 -10.38 13.21
C GLU A 140 -1.53 -9.13 13.04
N SER A 141 -1.01 -8.12 12.35
CA SER A 141 -1.72 -6.89 12.02
C SER A 141 -2.93 -7.12 11.11
N VAL A 142 -2.76 -7.89 10.02
CA VAL A 142 -3.86 -8.26 9.13
C VAL A 142 -4.93 -9.04 9.88
N SER A 143 -4.52 -10.01 10.71
CA SER A 143 -5.41 -10.79 11.58
C SER A 143 -6.19 -9.89 12.53
N TYR A 144 -5.52 -8.96 13.22
CA TYR A 144 -6.14 -8.02 14.14
C TYR A 144 -7.20 -7.16 13.44
N VAL A 145 -6.86 -6.58 12.28
CA VAL A 145 -7.78 -5.73 11.51
C VAL A 145 -8.99 -6.53 11.03
N LEU A 146 -8.80 -7.76 10.54
CA LEU A 146 -9.88 -8.59 10.01
C LEU A 146 -10.73 -9.28 11.09
N ASN A 147 -10.32 -9.24 12.36
CA ASN A 147 -11.03 -9.88 13.47
C ASN A 147 -12.08 -8.95 14.12
N ASN A 148 -12.69 -8.04 13.34
CA ASN A 148 -13.79 -7.22 13.85
C ASN A 148 -15.14 -7.95 13.71
N LYS A 149 -15.74 -8.37 14.83
CA LYS A 149 -16.98 -9.17 14.83
C LYS A 149 -18.18 -8.46 14.18
N GLY A 150 -18.20 -7.12 14.19
CA GLY A 150 -19.27 -6.32 13.61
C GLY A 150 -19.09 -5.98 12.13
N GLY A 151 -18.06 -6.51 11.45
CA GLY A 151 -17.74 -6.11 10.08
C GLY A 151 -17.16 -4.71 9.98
N GLY A 152 -17.14 -4.11 8.79
CA GLY A 152 -16.86 -2.69 8.63
C GLY A 152 -15.36 -2.34 8.58
N HIS A 153 -14.45 -3.32 8.69
CA HIS A 153 -13.03 -3.09 8.44
C HIS A 153 -12.66 -3.45 7.01
N ALA A 154 -11.89 -2.57 6.36
CA ALA A 154 -11.26 -2.84 5.07
C ALA A 154 -9.73 -2.88 5.25
N SER A 155 -9.14 -4.06 5.21
CA SER A 155 -7.67 -4.26 5.21
C SER A 155 -7.16 -4.09 3.78
N ILE A 156 -6.32 -3.08 3.54
CA ILE A 156 -5.74 -2.79 2.22
C ILE A 156 -4.30 -3.26 2.20
N ILE A 157 -3.99 -4.21 1.33
CA ILE A 157 -2.64 -4.72 1.12
C ILE A 157 -2.21 -4.38 -0.30
N VAL A 158 -1.08 -3.68 -0.42
CA VAL A 158 -0.41 -3.46 -1.71
C VAL A 158 0.32 -4.74 -2.08
N ILE A 159 -0.26 -5.51 -3.00
CA ILE A 159 0.26 -6.82 -3.41
C ILE A 159 1.42 -6.61 -4.40
N GLY A 160 2.31 -7.60 -4.54
CA GLY A 160 3.56 -7.50 -5.31
C GLY A 160 4.76 -7.23 -4.41
N GLY A 161 4.64 -6.25 -3.53
CA GLY A 161 5.65 -5.89 -2.53
C GLY A 161 6.95 -5.37 -3.13
N ALA A 162 8.04 -5.52 -2.38
CA ALA A 162 9.38 -5.06 -2.77
C ALA A 162 9.84 -5.58 -4.14
N GLU A 163 9.47 -6.81 -4.52
CA GLU A 163 9.89 -7.40 -5.80
C GLU A 163 9.25 -6.70 -7.00
N GLU A 164 7.96 -6.38 -6.91
CA GLU A 164 7.24 -5.65 -7.96
C GLU A 164 7.72 -4.20 -8.07
N SER A 165 8.12 -3.58 -6.94
CA SER A 165 8.65 -2.22 -6.95
C SER A 165 9.90 -2.07 -7.83
N LEU A 166 10.70 -3.12 -8.00
CA LEU A 166 11.86 -3.14 -8.90
C LEU A 166 11.48 -3.26 -10.38
N ASN A 167 10.20 -3.54 -10.69
CA ASN A 167 9.64 -3.68 -12.03
C ASN A 167 8.67 -2.53 -12.38
N ALA A 168 8.49 -1.54 -11.51
CA ALA A 168 7.53 -0.44 -11.69
C ALA A 168 8.05 0.61 -12.69
N HIS A 169 8.17 0.19 -13.96
CA HIS A 169 8.49 1.04 -15.10
C HIS A 169 7.21 1.62 -15.73
N PRO A 170 7.26 2.84 -16.29
CA PRO A 170 6.20 3.41 -17.11
C PRO A 170 5.70 2.44 -18.19
N GLY A 171 4.38 2.31 -18.33
CA GLY A 171 3.70 1.38 -19.22
C GLY A 171 3.71 -0.08 -18.77
N GLY A 172 4.32 -0.39 -17.61
CA GLY A 172 4.40 -1.74 -17.05
C GLY A 172 3.04 -2.25 -16.56
N LEU A 173 2.69 -3.47 -16.99
CA LEU A 173 1.43 -4.17 -16.67
C LEU A 173 1.68 -5.57 -16.09
N THR A 174 2.89 -5.82 -15.62
CA THR A 174 3.28 -7.08 -14.97
C THR A 174 3.08 -6.96 -13.47
N LEU A 175 2.32 -7.88 -12.88
CA LEU A 175 2.06 -7.95 -11.45
C LEU A 175 2.66 -9.23 -10.86
N ASN A 176 3.47 -9.09 -9.82
CA ASN A 176 4.11 -10.19 -9.09
C ASN A 176 3.16 -10.77 -8.03
N ILE A 177 2.12 -11.48 -8.48
CA ILE A 177 1.04 -11.99 -7.64
C ILE A 177 0.95 -13.52 -7.58
N LEU A 178 1.46 -14.27 -8.56
CA LEU A 178 1.24 -15.73 -8.65
C LEU A 178 1.72 -16.49 -7.41
N LYS A 179 2.85 -16.05 -6.83
CA LYS A 179 3.43 -16.65 -5.62
C LYS A 179 2.89 -16.03 -4.33
N ARG A 180 2.11 -14.95 -4.40
CA ARG A 180 1.67 -14.14 -3.24
C ARG A 180 0.33 -14.63 -2.67
N LYS A 181 0.25 -15.88 -2.22
CA LYS A 181 -1.02 -16.49 -1.75
C LYS A 181 -1.36 -16.22 -0.28
N GLY A 182 -0.48 -15.49 0.43
CA GLY A 182 -0.65 -15.20 1.85
C GLY A 182 -1.92 -14.42 2.17
N PHE A 183 -2.28 -13.43 1.35
CA PHE A 183 -3.50 -12.64 1.57
C PHE A 183 -4.77 -13.46 1.34
N ILE A 184 -4.77 -14.39 0.38
CA ILE A 184 -5.87 -15.35 0.16
C ILE A 184 -6.07 -16.22 1.39
N LYS A 185 -4.97 -16.76 1.93
CA LYS A 185 -5.01 -17.54 3.18
C LYS A 185 -5.55 -16.72 4.36
N MET A 186 -5.18 -15.44 4.47
CA MET A 186 -5.71 -14.55 5.51
C MET A 186 -7.22 -14.29 5.32
N ALA A 187 -7.66 -14.03 4.09
CA ALA A 187 -9.09 -13.85 3.80
C ALA A 187 -9.91 -15.08 4.21
N LEU A 188 -9.47 -16.29 3.84
CA LEU A 188 -10.13 -17.56 4.22
C LEU A 188 -10.19 -17.72 5.74
N LYS A 189 -9.08 -17.50 6.45
CA LYS A 189 -9.03 -17.65 7.91
C LYS A 189 -9.97 -16.71 8.67
N HIS A 190 -10.24 -15.54 8.12
CA HIS A 190 -11.07 -14.53 8.77
C HIS A 190 -12.47 -14.37 8.14
N GLY A 191 -12.79 -15.13 7.09
CA GLY A 191 -14.04 -14.94 6.33
C GLY A 191 -14.14 -13.55 5.68
N ALA A 192 -13.01 -12.87 5.47
CA ALA A 192 -12.99 -11.53 4.93
C ALA A 192 -13.17 -11.57 3.41
N HIS A 193 -14.14 -10.83 2.88
CA HIS A 193 -14.41 -10.80 1.45
C HIS A 193 -13.24 -10.15 0.69
N LEU A 194 -12.81 -10.78 -0.40
CA LEU A 194 -11.70 -10.28 -1.20
C LEU A 194 -12.19 -9.25 -2.20
N VAL A 195 -11.46 -8.16 -2.36
CA VAL A 195 -11.81 -7.10 -3.32
C VAL A 195 -10.57 -6.76 -4.16
N PRO A 196 -10.57 -7.02 -5.48
CA PRO A 196 -9.49 -6.55 -6.34
C PRO A 196 -9.58 -5.04 -6.51
N VAL A 197 -8.45 -4.35 -6.37
CA VAL A 197 -8.34 -2.90 -6.57
C VAL A 197 -7.19 -2.64 -7.55
N PHE A 198 -7.46 -1.87 -8.60
CA PHE A 198 -6.45 -1.51 -9.61
C PHE A 198 -6.33 0.01 -9.75
N CYS A 199 -5.10 0.54 -9.73
CA CYS A 199 -4.78 1.96 -9.86
C CYS A 199 -4.07 2.23 -11.19
N PHE A 200 -4.76 2.88 -12.12
CA PHE A 200 -4.18 3.35 -13.37
C PHE A 200 -3.34 4.61 -13.12
N GLY A 201 -2.15 4.67 -13.72
CA GLY A 201 -1.18 5.78 -13.57
C GLY A 201 -0.09 5.55 -12.51
N GLU A 202 -0.23 4.52 -11.66
CA GLU A 202 0.69 4.29 -10.52
C GLU A 202 2.15 4.04 -10.95
N ASN A 203 2.38 3.31 -12.05
CA ASN A 203 3.71 3.06 -12.60
C ASN A 203 4.29 4.25 -13.38
N GLU A 204 3.49 5.29 -13.67
CA GLU A 204 3.92 6.49 -14.41
C GLU A 204 4.57 7.56 -13.51
N LEU A 205 4.51 7.36 -12.19
CA LEU A 205 4.97 8.33 -11.19
C LEU A 205 6.49 8.53 -11.18
N PHE A 206 7.24 7.53 -11.65
CA PHE A 206 8.70 7.55 -11.64
C PHE A 206 9.26 6.89 -12.89
N LYS A 207 10.44 7.35 -13.32
CA LYS A 207 11.27 6.66 -14.30
C LYS A 207 12.34 5.88 -13.57
N GLN A 208 12.26 4.55 -13.64
CA GLN A 208 13.31 3.69 -13.10
C GLN A 208 14.45 3.52 -14.11
N VAL A 209 15.67 3.46 -13.59
CA VAL A 209 16.84 3.06 -14.37
C VAL A 209 16.63 1.63 -14.86
N ALA A 210 16.94 1.38 -16.13
CA ALA A 210 16.78 0.05 -16.73
C ALA A 210 17.58 -1.01 -15.94
N ASN A 211 16.86 -2.01 -15.44
CA ASN A 211 17.39 -3.08 -14.59
C ASN A 211 16.81 -4.46 -15.01
N PRO A 212 16.99 -4.89 -16.28
CA PRO A 212 16.43 -6.15 -16.76
C PRO A 212 16.94 -7.35 -15.93
N LYS A 213 16.12 -8.40 -15.82
CA LYS A 213 16.50 -9.66 -15.16
C LYS A 213 17.81 -10.19 -15.77
N GLY A 214 18.77 -10.54 -14.92
CA GLY A 214 20.12 -10.96 -15.32
C GLY A 214 21.16 -9.82 -15.43
N SER A 215 20.75 -8.55 -15.38
CA SER A 215 21.72 -7.44 -15.32
C SER A 215 22.48 -7.39 -13.99
N ARG A 216 23.67 -6.78 -14.00
CA ARG A 216 24.46 -6.54 -12.77
C ARG A 216 23.67 -5.74 -11.74
N LEU A 217 23.01 -4.66 -12.18
CA LEU A 217 22.17 -3.82 -11.32
C LEU A 217 21.05 -4.65 -10.67
N ARG A 218 20.31 -5.42 -11.47
CA ARG A 218 19.23 -6.26 -10.95
C ARG A 218 19.73 -7.31 -9.95
N THR A 219 20.88 -7.91 -10.23
CA THR A 219 21.50 -8.91 -9.34
C THR A 219 21.86 -8.31 -7.98
N ILE A 220 22.39 -7.08 -7.95
CA ILE A 220 22.68 -6.35 -6.72
C ILE A 220 21.39 -6.03 -5.97
N GLN A 221 20.38 -5.49 -6.67
CA GLN A 221 19.09 -5.14 -6.07
C GLN A 221 18.42 -6.37 -5.44
N GLU A 222 18.41 -7.52 -6.12
CA GLU A 222 17.83 -8.76 -5.61
C GLU A 222 18.60 -9.32 -4.41
N LYS A 223 19.94 -9.24 -4.40
CA LYS A 223 20.75 -9.62 -3.23
C LYS A 223 20.44 -8.73 -2.03
N LEU A 224 20.44 -7.41 -2.23
CA LEU A 224 20.10 -6.45 -1.19
C LEU A 224 18.68 -6.65 -0.66
N GLN A 225 17.71 -6.90 -1.54
CA GLN A 225 16.35 -7.21 -1.15
C GLN A 225 16.25 -8.45 -0.26
N LYS A 226 16.99 -9.52 -0.58
CA LYS A 226 17.01 -10.74 0.24
C LYS A 226 17.62 -10.52 1.62
N ILE A 227 18.62 -9.64 1.72
CA ILE A 227 19.30 -9.33 2.99
C ILE A 227 18.45 -8.39 3.85
N MET A 228 17.93 -7.32 3.26
CA MET A 228 17.30 -6.23 4.00
C MET A 228 15.77 -6.38 4.12
N GLY A 229 15.16 -7.26 3.32
CA GLY A 229 13.70 -7.42 3.27
C GLY A 229 12.95 -6.34 2.50
N PHE A 230 13.65 -5.32 1.97
CA PHE A 230 13.09 -4.26 1.14
C PHE A 230 13.91 -4.01 -0.12
N ALA A 231 13.26 -3.54 -1.17
CA ALA A 231 13.90 -3.24 -2.44
C ALA A 231 14.36 -1.78 -2.51
N LEU A 232 15.47 -1.56 -3.21
CA LEU A 232 16.01 -0.24 -3.53
C LEU A 232 15.94 -0.02 -5.05
N PRO A 233 14.77 0.36 -5.58
CA PRO A 233 14.67 0.77 -6.98
C PRO A 233 15.48 2.05 -7.20
N LEU A 234 16.30 2.08 -8.25
CA LEU A 234 16.96 3.30 -8.69
C LEU A 234 16.02 4.02 -9.63
N PHE A 235 15.47 5.15 -9.18
CA PHE A 235 14.50 5.92 -9.93
C PHE A 235 14.79 7.40 -9.86
N HIS A 236 14.27 8.12 -10.84
CA HIS A 236 14.18 9.57 -10.83
C HIS A 236 12.80 10.00 -11.31
N ALA A 237 12.43 11.20 -10.94
CA ALA A 237 11.25 11.89 -11.42
C ALA A 237 11.61 13.36 -11.66
N ARG A 238 10.82 14.29 -11.13
CA ARG A 238 11.04 15.73 -11.31
C ARG A 238 11.70 16.38 -10.09
N GLY A 239 12.30 17.54 -10.33
CA GLY A 239 12.80 18.42 -9.28
C GLY A 239 11.69 19.33 -8.74
N VAL A 240 12.03 20.16 -7.76
CA VAL A 240 11.13 21.22 -7.27
C VAL A 240 10.91 22.25 -8.39
N PHE A 241 12.00 22.70 -9.02
CA PHE A 241 12.00 23.79 -10.01
C PHE A 241 12.13 23.33 -11.48
N GLN A 242 12.29 22.04 -11.75
CA GLN A 242 12.39 21.50 -13.12
C GLN A 242 11.72 20.13 -13.25
N TYR A 243 11.49 19.69 -14.49
CA TYR A 243 10.78 18.45 -14.84
C TYR A 243 11.68 17.29 -15.29
N SER A 244 12.99 17.49 -15.42
CA SER A 244 13.92 16.52 -16.01
C SER A 244 14.52 15.52 -15.01
N PHE A 245 14.73 15.90 -13.75
CA PHE A 245 15.41 15.04 -12.77
C PHE A 245 15.09 15.36 -11.30
N GLY A 246 14.95 14.37 -10.43
CA GLY A 246 14.76 14.58 -8.99
C GLY A 246 14.00 13.44 -8.32
N LEU A 247 13.51 13.67 -7.10
CA LEU A 247 12.81 12.65 -6.29
C LEU A 247 11.33 12.99 -6.06
N ILE A 248 10.83 14.08 -6.63
CA ILE A 248 9.42 14.43 -6.55
C ILE A 248 8.70 13.66 -7.67
N PRO A 249 7.67 12.86 -7.36
CA PRO A 249 6.96 12.06 -8.36
C PRO A 249 6.42 12.93 -9.51
N TYR A 250 6.31 12.39 -10.72
CA TYR A 250 5.64 13.10 -11.81
C TYR A 250 4.16 13.35 -11.47
N ARG A 251 3.64 14.49 -11.94
CA ARG A 251 2.21 14.80 -11.84
C ARG A 251 1.46 13.97 -12.87
N GLN A 252 0.95 12.83 -12.44
CA GLN A 252 0.13 11.93 -13.26
C GLN A 252 -1.22 11.73 -12.57
N PRO A 253 -2.32 11.66 -13.33
CA PRO A 253 -3.61 11.32 -12.77
C PRO A 253 -3.61 9.87 -12.26
N LEU A 254 -4.17 9.66 -11.08
CA LEU A 254 -4.31 8.34 -10.46
C LEU A 254 -5.79 7.96 -10.38
N HIS A 255 -6.16 6.91 -11.10
CA HIS A 255 -7.53 6.40 -11.14
C HIS A 255 -7.58 5.02 -10.49
N THR A 256 -8.04 4.97 -9.24
CA THR A 256 -8.17 3.70 -8.51
C THR A 256 -9.58 3.16 -8.65
N VAL A 257 -9.72 1.99 -9.27
CA VAL A 257 -10.99 1.28 -9.42
C VAL A 257 -11.08 0.17 -8.37
N VAL A 258 -12.13 0.19 -7.56
CA VAL A 258 -12.46 -0.85 -6.56
C VAL A 258 -13.45 -1.81 -7.18
N GLY A 259 -13.05 -3.07 -7.35
CA GLY A 259 -13.85 -4.11 -7.99
C GLY A 259 -14.97 -4.68 -7.11
N SER A 260 -15.69 -5.66 -7.65
CA SER A 260 -16.74 -6.39 -6.93
C SER A 260 -16.18 -7.30 -5.84
N PRO A 261 -16.84 -7.41 -4.66
CA PRO A 261 -16.39 -8.34 -3.64
C PRO A 261 -16.54 -9.79 -4.10
N ILE A 262 -15.57 -10.61 -3.72
CA ILE A 262 -15.60 -12.05 -3.80
C ILE A 262 -15.97 -12.53 -2.40
N PRO A 263 -17.17 -13.10 -2.20
CA PRO A 263 -17.56 -13.67 -0.90
C PRO A 263 -16.59 -14.78 -0.51
N VAL A 264 -16.19 -14.77 0.77
CA VAL A 264 -15.27 -15.76 1.33
C VAL A 264 -15.93 -16.38 2.56
N GLN A 265 -16.08 -17.69 2.53
CA GLN A 265 -16.51 -18.45 3.71
C GLN A 265 -15.31 -18.68 4.62
N GLN A 266 -15.50 -18.49 5.93
CA GLN A 266 -14.43 -18.65 6.89
C GLN A 266 -14.00 -20.13 7.00
N ASN A 267 -12.69 -20.38 6.86
CA ASN A 267 -12.05 -21.66 7.14
C ASN A 267 -10.73 -21.40 7.88
N LEU A 268 -10.63 -21.89 9.13
CA LEU A 268 -9.45 -21.66 9.99
C LEU A 268 -8.20 -22.42 9.51
N ASN A 269 -8.41 -23.53 8.79
CA ASN A 269 -7.39 -24.42 8.27
C ASN A 269 -7.62 -24.68 6.78
N PRO A 270 -7.51 -23.64 5.93
CA PRO A 270 -7.78 -23.78 4.50
C PRO A 270 -6.74 -24.71 3.85
N SER A 271 -7.21 -25.62 3.00
CA SER A 271 -6.36 -26.50 2.22
C SER A 271 -5.60 -25.71 1.15
N THR A 272 -4.55 -26.32 0.60
CA THR A 272 -3.81 -25.71 -0.51
C THR A 272 -4.74 -25.49 -1.71
N GLU A 273 -5.60 -26.46 -2.01
CA GLU A 273 -6.55 -26.43 -3.12
C GLU A 273 -7.56 -25.29 -2.97
N GLU A 274 -8.12 -25.08 -1.77
CA GLU A 274 -9.02 -23.94 -1.51
C GLU A 274 -8.31 -22.60 -1.74
N ILE A 275 -7.05 -22.49 -1.30
CA ILE A 275 -6.22 -21.30 -1.52
C ILE A 275 -5.98 -21.08 -3.02
N GLU A 276 -5.63 -22.13 -3.77
CA GLU A 276 -5.40 -22.05 -5.21
C GLU A 276 -6.66 -21.64 -5.98
N GLN A 277 -7.80 -22.25 -5.66
CA GLN A 277 -9.07 -21.96 -6.33
C GLN A 277 -9.51 -20.51 -6.08
N LEU A 278 -9.47 -20.05 -4.83
CA LEU A 278 -9.83 -18.68 -4.50
C LEU A 278 -8.84 -17.67 -5.10
N HIS A 279 -7.55 -18.01 -5.14
CA HIS A 279 -6.53 -17.19 -5.78
C HIS A 279 -6.76 -17.08 -7.29
N ALA A 280 -7.07 -18.19 -7.98
CA ALA A 280 -7.39 -18.19 -9.40
C ALA A 280 -8.62 -17.31 -9.71
N LEU A 281 -9.67 -17.41 -8.88
CA LEU A 281 -10.85 -16.55 -8.99
C LEU A 281 -10.50 -15.07 -8.76
N TYR A 282 -9.65 -14.77 -7.77
CA TYR A 282 -9.16 -13.41 -7.54
C TYR A 282 -8.42 -12.86 -8.76
N LEU A 283 -7.51 -13.63 -9.36
CA LEU A 283 -6.76 -13.24 -10.56
C LEU A 283 -7.68 -13.00 -11.76
N GLN A 284 -8.68 -13.87 -11.94
CA GLN A 284 -9.69 -13.70 -12.99
C GLN A 284 -10.45 -12.38 -12.79
N LYS A 285 -10.95 -12.11 -11.58
CA LYS A 285 -11.68 -10.88 -11.26
C LYS A 285 -10.82 -9.62 -11.39
N LEU A 286 -9.54 -9.68 -11.01
CA LEU A 286 -8.59 -8.60 -11.21
C LEU A 286 -8.35 -8.32 -12.69
N ARG A 287 -8.19 -9.37 -13.51
CA ARG A 287 -8.05 -9.23 -14.97
C ARG A 287 -9.30 -8.62 -15.58
N THR A 288 -10.49 -9.12 -15.25
CA THR A 288 -11.75 -8.56 -15.73
C THR A 288 -11.87 -7.08 -15.37
N LEU A 289 -11.61 -6.72 -14.11
CA LEU A 289 -11.64 -5.32 -13.64
C LEU A 289 -10.72 -4.41 -14.48
N PHE A 290 -9.51 -4.88 -14.76
CA PHE A 290 -8.56 -4.16 -15.61
C PHE A 290 -9.08 -4.02 -17.04
N GLU A 291 -9.49 -5.13 -17.67
CA GLU A 291 -9.95 -5.17 -19.06
C GLU A 291 -11.14 -4.24 -19.32
N GLU A 292 -12.11 -4.19 -18.39
CA GLU A 292 -13.29 -3.33 -18.46
C GLU A 292 -12.94 -1.84 -18.43
N HIS A 293 -11.84 -1.46 -17.76
CA HIS A 293 -11.51 -0.06 -17.50
C HIS A 293 -10.31 0.46 -18.29
N LYS A 294 -9.46 -0.42 -18.85
CA LYS A 294 -8.17 -0.03 -19.44
C LYS A 294 -8.30 1.00 -20.57
N ARG A 295 -9.35 0.91 -21.39
CA ARG A 295 -9.61 1.84 -22.50
C ARG A 295 -9.87 3.28 -22.00
N ASN A 296 -10.56 3.43 -20.87
CA ASN A 296 -10.88 4.74 -20.28
C ASN A 296 -9.62 5.51 -19.85
N TYR A 297 -8.51 4.79 -19.66
CA TYR A 297 -7.24 5.34 -19.18
C TYR A 297 -6.12 5.19 -20.21
N GLY A 298 -6.47 5.11 -21.50
CA GLY A 298 -5.52 5.21 -22.61
C GLY A 298 -4.67 3.95 -22.86
N ILE A 299 -5.04 2.80 -22.28
CA ILE A 299 -4.33 1.55 -22.52
C ILE A 299 -4.94 0.85 -23.75
N PRO A 300 -4.14 0.51 -24.77
CA PRO A 300 -4.61 -0.18 -25.98
C PRO A 300 -5.23 -1.56 -25.71
N GLU A 301 -6.16 -1.96 -26.57
CA GLU A 301 -6.90 -3.23 -26.45
C GLU A 301 -6.00 -4.47 -26.44
N HIS A 302 -4.90 -4.48 -27.17
CA HIS A 302 -3.98 -5.63 -27.22
C HIS A 302 -3.11 -5.80 -25.96
N LYS A 303 -3.09 -4.80 -25.06
CA LYS A 303 -2.33 -4.89 -23.81
C LYS A 303 -3.21 -5.46 -22.69
N SER A 304 -2.68 -6.44 -21.96
CA SER A 304 -3.35 -7.08 -20.83
C SER A 304 -2.39 -7.24 -19.66
N LEU A 305 -2.94 -7.51 -18.47
CA LEU A 305 -2.14 -7.83 -17.29
C LEU A 305 -1.40 -9.16 -17.47
N VAL A 306 -0.10 -9.11 -17.17
CA VAL A 306 0.75 -10.30 -17.05
C VAL A 306 0.92 -10.58 -15.56
N PHE A 307 0.62 -11.81 -15.15
CA PHE A 307 0.82 -12.24 -13.77
C PHE A 307 2.10 -13.06 -13.66
N GLU A 308 2.97 -12.71 -12.73
CA GLU A 308 4.24 -13.41 -12.38
C GLU A 308 4.29 -13.87 -10.92
#